data_AF-R9MX73-F1
#
_entry.id   AF-R9MX73-F1
#
_cell.length_a   1.000
_cell.length_b   1.000
_cell.length_c   1.000
_cell.angle_alpha   90.00
_cell.angle_beta   90.00
_cell.angle_gamma   90.00
#
_symmetry.space_group_name_H-M   'P 1'
#
loop_
_entity.id
_entity.type
_entity.pdbx_description
1 polymer ?
#
loop_
_entity_poly.entity_id
_entity_poly.type
_entity_poly.pdbx_seq_one_letter_code
_entity_poly.pdbx_strand_id
1 'polypeptide(L)'
;MSKEKIEQAVLEPENEQKKVEENKEEENKEEEVIERPYKLRRLKDSDLFLLLKILKKIGIKDYKEAFIQVVSGEKTLKQIGIMASFDIADILIGNLAKVVDETYEMWSDISGIPIEDMKEMEFGTLPLMIIDTFSEARNTSFFKVLSKFLS
;
A
#
# COMPACT_ATOMS: atom_id res chain seq x y z
N MET A 1 -78.92 -25.83 22.38
CA MET A 1 -79.20 -24.73 23.33
C MET A 1 -78.23 -24.84 24.49
N SER A 2 -77.27 -23.94 24.61
CA SER A 2 -77.03 -23.14 25.82
C SER A 2 -75.76 -22.33 25.64
N LYS A 3 -75.80 -21.08 26.07
CA LYS A 3 -74.71 -20.10 26.08
C LYS A 3 -73.98 -20.25 27.40
N GLU A 4 -72.66 -20.10 27.41
CA GLU A 4 -71.97 -19.59 28.60
C GLU A 4 -70.65 -18.90 28.21
N LYS A 5 -70.53 -17.65 28.64
CA LYS A 5 -69.35 -16.78 28.55
C LYS A 5 -68.37 -17.19 29.64
N ILE A 6 -67.08 -17.29 29.34
CA ILE A 6 -66.01 -16.86 30.25
C ILE A 6 -64.94 -16.14 29.42
N GLU A 7 -64.72 -14.88 29.77
CA GLU A 7 -63.68 -13.99 29.29
C GLU A 7 -62.40 -14.26 30.10
N GLN A 8 -61.31 -14.65 29.45
CA GLN A 8 -59.98 -14.70 30.05
C GLN A 8 -58.93 -14.14 29.09
N ALA A 9 -58.40 -12.99 29.54
CA ALA A 9 -57.10 -12.37 29.32
C ALA A 9 -56.07 -13.07 28.41
N VAL A 10 -55.59 -12.26 27.45
CA VAL A 10 -54.18 -11.99 27.11
C VAL A 10 -53.20 -13.16 27.28
N LEU A 11 -52.68 -13.64 26.15
CA LEU A 11 -51.23 -13.76 25.82
C LEU A 11 -51.12 -14.60 24.54
N GLU A 12 -50.95 -13.92 23.41
CA GLU A 12 -50.46 -14.55 22.17
C GLU A 12 -48.97 -14.91 22.36
N PRO A 13 -48.49 -16.08 21.90
CA PRO A 13 -47.07 -16.39 21.94
C PRO A 13 -46.33 -15.69 20.78
N GLU A 14 -45.76 -14.51 21.05
CA GLU A 14 -44.67 -13.93 20.26
C GLU A 14 -43.40 -14.78 20.45
N ASN A 15 -43.15 -15.77 19.58
CA ASN A 15 -41.79 -16.26 19.39
C ASN A 15 -41.58 -17.02 18.07
N GLU A 16 -41.65 -16.32 16.93
CA GLU A 16 -41.11 -16.86 15.67
C GLU A 16 -40.53 -15.78 14.74
N GLN A 17 -40.17 -14.61 15.28
CA GLN A 17 -39.43 -13.56 14.58
C GLN A 17 -38.13 -13.25 15.33
N LYS A 18 -37.19 -14.18 15.28
CA LYS A 18 -35.81 -13.91 15.73
C LYS A 18 -34.81 -14.90 15.12
N LYS A 19 -34.72 -14.98 13.78
CA LYS A 19 -33.58 -15.63 13.12
C LYS A 19 -33.35 -15.34 11.63
N VAL A 20 -33.86 -14.22 11.11
CA VAL A 20 -33.58 -13.79 9.73
C VAL A 20 -33.30 -12.28 9.67
N GLU A 21 -32.41 -11.79 10.54
CA GLU A 21 -31.86 -10.43 10.46
C GLU A 21 -30.34 -10.41 10.69
N GLU A 22 -29.65 -11.50 10.35
CA GLU A 22 -28.20 -11.56 10.36
C GLU A 22 -27.75 -12.13 9.02
N ASN A 23 -27.47 -11.23 8.07
CA ASN A 23 -26.65 -11.36 6.86
C ASN A 23 -27.25 -10.52 5.73
N LYS A 24 -26.98 -9.22 5.75
CA LYS A 24 -26.91 -8.33 4.57
C LYS A 24 -26.38 -6.95 4.97
N GLU A 25 -25.27 -6.93 5.69
CA GLU A 25 -24.34 -5.82 5.60
C GLU A 25 -23.18 -6.31 4.73
N GLU A 26 -23.44 -6.34 3.42
CA GLU A 26 -22.36 -6.33 2.45
C GLU A 26 -21.64 -4.98 2.66
N GLU A 27 -20.47 -5.04 3.30
CA GLU A 27 -19.49 -3.96 3.36
C GLU A 27 -19.22 -3.46 1.94
N ASN A 28 -19.96 -2.41 1.53
CA ASN A 28 -19.52 -1.53 0.47
C ASN A 28 -18.48 -0.59 1.09
N LYS A 29 -17.26 -1.10 1.32
CA LYS A 29 -16.11 -0.24 1.60
C LYS A 29 -15.85 0.53 0.31
N GLU A 30 -16.39 1.74 0.22
CA GLU A 30 -15.92 2.74 -0.72
C GLU A 30 -14.40 2.87 -0.48
N GLU A 31 -13.59 2.41 -1.43
CA GLU A 31 -12.14 2.61 -1.35
C GLU A 31 -11.90 4.12 -1.23
N GLU A 32 -11.38 4.58 -0.09
CA GLU A 32 -11.00 5.99 0.08
C GLU A 32 -10.00 6.34 -1.03
N VAL A 33 -10.45 7.17 -1.97
CA VAL A 33 -9.60 7.64 -3.07
C VAL A 33 -8.62 8.64 -2.48
N ILE A 34 -7.39 8.20 -2.26
CA ILE A 34 -6.31 9.08 -1.80
C ILE A 34 -5.98 10.09 -2.91
N GLU A 35 -6.22 11.37 -2.63
CA GLU A 35 -5.89 12.47 -3.55
C GLU A 35 -4.37 12.55 -3.80
N ARG A 36 -3.99 12.83 -5.04
CA ARG A 36 -2.59 12.95 -5.47
C ARG A 36 -2.34 14.35 -6.03
N PRO A 37 -1.94 15.32 -5.19
CA PRO A 37 -1.71 16.70 -5.62
C PRO A 37 -0.37 16.88 -6.36
N TYR A 38 0.11 15.85 -7.06
CA TYR A 38 1.40 15.82 -7.73
C TYR A 38 1.34 15.00 -9.02
N LYS A 39 2.36 15.20 -9.87
CA LYS A 39 2.64 14.33 -11.02
C LYS A 39 4.08 13.87 -10.92
N LEU A 40 4.33 12.61 -11.27
CA LEU A 40 5.67 12.03 -11.31
C LEU A 40 6.02 11.73 -12.77
N ARG A 41 7.20 12.15 -13.23
CA ARG A 41 7.77 11.66 -14.50
C ARG A 41 8.20 10.20 -14.32
N ARG A 42 8.25 9.47 -15.43
CA ARG A 42 8.80 8.11 -15.43
C ARG A 42 10.26 8.11 -14.98
N LEU A 43 10.64 7.03 -14.29
CA LEU A 43 12.05 6.75 -14.02
C LEU A 43 12.81 6.51 -15.33
N LYS A 44 14.01 7.09 -15.40
CA LYS A 44 15.00 6.93 -16.47
C LYS A 44 16.30 6.38 -15.90
N ASP A 45 17.18 5.88 -16.77
CA ASP A 45 18.45 5.27 -16.34
C ASP A 45 19.33 6.17 -15.47
N SER A 46 19.26 7.51 -15.64
CA SER A 46 20.02 8.43 -14.78
C SER A 46 19.58 8.39 -13.32
N ASP A 47 18.34 8.00 -13.05
CA ASP A 47 17.77 7.97 -11.68
C ASP A 47 18.31 6.77 -10.89
N LEU A 48 18.86 5.77 -11.59
CA LEU A 48 19.45 4.58 -10.98
C LEU A 48 20.53 4.94 -9.97
N PHE A 49 21.38 5.93 -10.27
CA PHE A 49 22.51 6.27 -9.40
C PHE A 49 22.06 6.86 -8.07
N LEU A 50 21.06 7.75 -8.09
CA LEU A 50 20.51 8.33 -6.88
C LEU A 50 19.75 7.29 -6.06
N LEU A 51 18.99 6.41 -6.72
CA LEU A 51 18.33 5.29 -6.07
C LEU A 51 19.35 4.34 -5.41
N LEU A 52 20.43 3.97 -6.10
CA LEU A 52 21.49 3.14 -5.52
C LEU A 52 22.20 3.82 -4.34
N LYS A 53 22.36 5.15 -4.37
CA LYS A 53 22.91 5.94 -3.25
C LYS A 53 22.00 5.84 -2.02
N ILE A 54 20.69 5.97 -2.19
CA ILE A 54 19.67 5.77 -1.15
C ILE A 54 19.78 4.35 -0.57
N LEU A 55 19.71 3.33 -1.43
CA LEU A 55 19.77 1.92 -1.02
C LEU A 55 21.06 1.60 -0.25
N LYS A 56 22.20 2.14 -0.71
CA LYS A 56 23.50 1.97 -0.04
C LYS A 56 23.53 2.60 1.35
N LYS A 57 22.93 3.80 1.52
CA LYS A 57 22.87 4.49 2.82
C LYS A 57 21.95 3.76 3.82
N ILE A 58 20.87 3.16 3.35
CA ILE A 58 19.96 2.37 4.20
C ILE A 58 20.64 1.08 4.63
N GLY A 59 21.28 0.38 3.69
CA GLY A 59 22.10 -0.82 3.92
C GLY A 59 21.42 -2.11 3.45
N ILE A 60 22.20 -2.97 2.79
CA ILE A 60 21.71 -4.19 2.11
C ILE A 60 21.06 -5.21 3.06
N LYS A 61 21.40 -5.19 4.37
CA LYS A 61 20.87 -6.14 5.35
C LYS A 61 19.35 -6.03 5.50
N ASP A 62 18.81 -4.82 5.41
CA ASP A 62 17.37 -4.56 5.57
C ASP A 62 16.57 -5.11 4.38
N TYR A 63 17.22 -5.32 3.23
CA TYR A 63 16.57 -5.82 2.02
C TYR A 63 16.67 -7.34 1.84
N LYS A 64 17.56 -8.03 2.58
CA LYS A 64 17.85 -9.45 2.34
C LYS A 64 16.62 -10.35 2.45
N GLU A 65 15.74 -10.10 3.41
CA GLU A 65 14.54 -10.95 3.60
C GLU A 65 13.51 -10.76 2.48
N ALA A 66 13.30 -9.51 2.05
CA ALA A 66 12.49 -9.17 0.88
C ALA A 66 12.99 -9.90 -0.38
N PHE A 67 14.33 -10.01 -0.54
CA PHE A 67 14.94 -10.69 -1.68
C PHE A 67 14.95 -12.22 -1.58
N ILE A 68 15.05 -12.83 -0.40
CA ILE A 68 15.04 -14.30 -0.25
C ILE A 68 13.71 -14.90 -0.72
N GLN A 69 12.58 -14.23 -0.45
CA GLN A 69 11.27 -14.68 -0.95
C GLN A 69 11.14 -14.60 -2.48
N VAL A 70 11.96 -13.77 -3.13
CA VAL A 70 12.00 -13.64 -4.58
C VAL A 70 12.73 -14.82 -5.23
N VAL A 71 13.78 -15.32 -4.58
CA VAL A 71 14.66 -16.38 -5.12
C VAL A 71 14.08 -17.79 -4.89
N SER A 72 13.22 -17.99 -3.88
CA SER A 72 12.64 -19.32 -3.56
C SER A 72 11.67 -19.88 -4.62
N GLY A 73 11.26 -19.08 -5.61
CA GLY A 73 10.46 -19.55 -6.75
C GLY A 73 8.98 -19.83 -6.45
N GLU A 74 8.50 -19.53 -5.24
CA GLU A 74 7.10 -19.78 -4.83
C GLU A 74 6.08 -18.83 -5.49
N LYS A 75 6.55 -17.73 -6.10
CA LYS A 75 5.70 -16.65 -6.62
C LYS A 75 6.01 -16.36 -8.09
N THR A 76 5.01 -15.95 -8.86
CA THR A 76 5.19 -15.52 -10.27
C THR A 76 6.05 -14.27 -10.35
N LEU A 77 6.73 -14.02 -11.49
CA LEU A 77 7.55 -12.81 -11.70
C LEU A 77 6.78 -11.49 -11.42
N LYS A 78 5.48 -11.48 -11.71
CA LYS A 78 4.59 -10.35 -11.41
C LYS A 78 4.36 -10.18 -9.90
N GLN A 79 4.09 -11.26 -9.17
CA GLN A 79 3.94 -11.23 -7.72
C GLN A 79 5.27 -10.87 -7.01
N ILE A 80 6.38 -11.36 -7.54
CA ILE A 80 7.75 -11.00 -7.13
C ILE A 80 7.98 -9.50 -7.27
N GLY A 81 7.64 -8.91 -8.42
CA GLY A 81 7.76 -7.46 -8.64
C GLY A 81 6.86 -6.66 -7.69
N ILE A 82 5.64 -7.14 -7.42
CA ILE A 82 4.71 -6.52 -6.47
C ILE A 82 5.33 -6.46 -5.08
N MET A 83 5.79 -7.59 -4.56
CA MET A 83 6.37 -7.64 -3.21
C MET A 83 7.66 -6.85 -3.12
N ALA A 84 8.60 -7.05 -4.05
CA ALA A 84 9.85 -6.30 -4.04
C ALA A 84 9.63 -4.77 -4.13
N SER A 85 8.63 -4.31 -4.90
CA SER A 85 8.30 -2.88 -4.98
C SER A 85 7.72 -2.33 -3.66
N PHE A 86 6.86 -3.10 -2.99
CA PHE A 86 6.32 -2.72 -1.68
C PHE A 86 7.37 -2.79 -0.59
N ASP A 87 8.19 -3.85 -0.58
CA ASP A 87 9.27 -4.03 0.39
C ASP A 87 10.31 -2.90 0.26
N ILE A 88 10.67 -2.49 -0.96
CA ILE A 88 11.59 -1.35 -1.14
C ILE A 88 10.94 -0.05 -0.67
N ALA A 89 9.66 0.19 -0.97
CA ALA A 89 8.95 1.37 -0.50
C ALA A 89 8.87 1.41 1.03
N ASP A 90 8.50 0.29 1.66
CA ASP A 90 8.38 0.14 3.12
C ASP A 90 9.73 0.32 3.82
N ILE A 91 10.78 -0.36 3.33
CA ILE A 91 12.14 -0.21 3.85
C ILE A 91 12.61 1.23 3.72
N LEU A 92 12.34 1.89 2.59
CA LEU A 92 12.69 3.29 2.41
C LEU A 92 11.95 4.19 3.41
N ILE A 93 10.63 4.04 3.52
CA ILE A 93 9.79 4.81 4.44
C ILE A 93 10.26 4.64 5.89
N GLY A 94 10.50 3.39 6.32
CA GLY A 94 11.01 3.07 7.65
C GLY A 94 12.43 3.59 7.94
N ASN A 95 13.18 3.99 6.91
CA ASN A 95 14.55 4.48 7.02
C ASN A 95 14.74 5.93 6.53
N LEU A 96 13.66 6.69 6.32
CA LEU A 96 13.71 8.06 5.77
C LEU A 96 14.71 8.97 6.49
N ALA A 97 14.80 8.87 7.81
CA ALA A 97 15.72 9.66 8.63
C ALA A 97 17.20 9.51 8.22
N LYS A 98 17.60 8.39 7.59
CA LYS A 98 18.96 8.14 7.12
C LYS A 98 19.27 8.78 5.77
N VAL A 99 18.24 9.15 5.01
CA VAL A 99 18.33 9.51 3.59
C VAL A 99 17.52 10.76 3.23
N VAL A 100 17.19 11.60 4.22
CA VAL A 100 16.31 12.78 4.06
C VAL A 100 16.70 13.62 2.85
N ASP A 101 17.99 13.97 2.72
CA ASP A 101 18.48 14.81 1.63
C ASP A 101 18.32 14.14 0.26
N GLU A 102 18.75 12.87 0.14
CA GLU A 102 18.61 12.12 -1.12
C GLU A 102 17.14 11.87 -1.49
N THR A 103 16.27 11.71 -0.50
CA THR A 103 14.83 11.59 -0.71
C THR A 103 14.29 12.89 -1.30
N TYR A 104 14.52 14.03 -0.68
CA TYR A 104 14.05 15.30 -1.26
C TYR A 104 14.65 15.56 -2.65
N GLU A 105 15.94 15.26 -2.85
CA GLU A 105 16.60 15.37 -4.16
C GLU A 105 15.89 14.51 -5.24
N MET A 106 15.64 13.23 -4.94
CA MET A 106 15.02 12.29 -5.87
C MET A 106 13.58 12.69 -6.20
N TRP A 107 12.76 12.94 -5.17
CA TRP A 107 11.35 13.21 -5.36
C TRP A 107 11.07 14.62 -5.88
N SER A 108 11.99 15.57 -5.68
CA SER A 108 11.97 16.88 -6.35
C SER A 108 12.23 16.73 -7.84
N ASP A 109 13.25 15.98 -8.26
CA ASP A 109 13.61 15.81 -9.67
C ASP A 109 12.53 15.04 -10.46
N ILE A 110 11.90 14.03 -9.87
CA ILE A 110 10.84 13.28 -10.56
C ILE A 110 9.48 14.00 -10.53
N SER A 111 9.25 14.96 -9.64
CA SER A 111 7.98 15.70 -9.60
C SER A 111 8.04 17.08 -10.26
N GLY A 112 9.25 17.65 -10.36
CA GLY A 112 9.47 19.05 -10.72
C GLY A 112 9.13 20.04 -9.59
N ILE A 113 8.78 19.56 -8.39
CA ILE A 113 8.47 20.40 -7.23
C ILE A 113 9.78 20.76 -6.54
N PRO A 114 10.06 22.05 -6.26
CA PRO A 114 11.24 22.46 -5.49
C PRO A 114 11.31 21.81 -4.11
N ILE A 115 12.53 21.52 -3.62
CA ILE A 115 12.75 20.86 -2.32
C ILE A 115 12.11 21.65 -1.17
N GLU A 116 12.16 22.97 -1.25
CA GLU A 116 11.59 23.88 -0.26
C GLU A 116 10.07 23.71 -0.18
N ASP A 117 9.39 23.65 -1.34
CA ASP A 117 7.96 23.45 -1.43
C ASP A 117 7.58 22.02 -0.99
N MET A 118 8.43 21.03 -1.27
CA MET A 118 8.21 19.65 -0.84
C MET A 118 8.17 19.48 0.69
N LYS A 119 8.93 20.29 1.43
CA LYS A 119 8.96 20.23 2.90
C LYS A 119 7.69 20.76 3.55
N GLU A 120 6.97 21.62 2.83
CA GLU A 120 5.71 22.23 3.27
C GLU A 120 4.47 21.50 2.75
N MET A 121 4.64 20.38 2.04
CA MET A 121 3.53 19.57 1.55
C MET A 121 2.72 18.96 2.70
N GLU A 122 1.48 18.60 2.42
CA GLU A 122 0.62 17.90 3.37
C GLU A 122 1.29 16.62 3.88
N PHE A 123 1.17 16.40 5.19
CA PHE A 123 1.72 15.23 5.84
C PHE A 123 1.19 13.94 5.21
N GLY A 124 2.09 13.06 4.79
CA GLY A 124 1.75 11.83 4.08
C GLY A 124 1.95 11.89 2.56
N THR A 125 2.14 13.09 1.98
CA THR A 125 2.34 13.22 0.53
C THR A 125 3.61 12.53 0.06
N LEU A 126 4.74 12.74 0.73
CA LEU A 126 6.02 12.14 0.34
C LEU A 126 6.00 10.59 0.41
N PRO A 127 5.50 9.94 1.49
CA PRO A 127 5.24 8.50 1.48
C PRO A 127 4.38 8.02 0.31
N LEU A 128 3.33 8.76 -0.06
CA LEU A 128 2.48 8.41 -1.20
C LEU A 128 3.26 8.48 -2.53
N MET A 129 4.08 9.52 -2.73
CA MET A 129 4.94 9.64 -3.90
C MET A 129 5.93 8.47 -4.01
N ILE A 130 6.50 8.02 -2.88
CA ILE A 130 7.38 6.85 -2.82
C ILE A 130 6.65 5.59 -3.27
N ILE A 131 5.45 5.32 -2.72
CA ILE A 131 4.63 4.15 -3.07
C ILE A 131 4.28 4.17 -4.56
N ASP A 132 3.83 5.31 -5.09
CA ASP A 132 3.47 5.45 -6.50
C ASP A 132 4.67 5.21 -7.42
N THR A 133 5.85 5.73 -7.05
CA THR A 133 7.10 5.56 -7.82
C THR A 133 7.46 4.07 -7.99
N PHE A 134 7.48 3.30 -6.89
CA PHE A 134 7.84 1.89 -6.95
C PHE A 134 6.72 1.03 -7.55
N SER A 135 5.46 1.43 -7.37
CA SER A 135 4.31 0.79 -8.02
C SER A 135 4.38 0.90 -9.55
N GLU A 136 4.81 2.04 -10.09
CA GLU A 136 5.06 2.20 -11.53
C GLU A 136 6.27 1.38 -11.98
N ALA A 137 7.38 1.45 -11.23
CA ALA A 137 8.63 0.77 -11.56
C ALA A 137 8.54 -0.76 -11.57
N ARG A 138 7.56 -1.34 -10.84
CA ARG A 138 7.29 -2.78 -10.69
C ARG A 138 7.35 -3.60 -11.98
N ASN A 139 6.87 -3.04 -13.10
CA ASN A 139 6.78 -3.75 -14.38
C ASN A 139 7.95 -3.45 -15.33
N THR A 140 8.97 -2.73 -14.86
CA THR A 140 10.12 -2.34 -15.67
C THR A 140 11.24 -3.39 -15.62
N SER A 141 12.19 -3.29 -16.55
CA SER A 141 13.41 -4.12 -16.57
C SER A 141 14.27 -3.97 -15.32
N PHE A 142 14.13 -2.87 -14.57
CA PHE A 142 14.91 -2.58 -13.37
C PHE A 142 14.83 -3.72 -12.35
N PHE A 143 13.63 -4.08 -11.87
CA PHE A 143 13.47 -5.15 -10.88
C PHE A 143 13.88 -6.52 -11.41
N LYS A 144 13.65 -6.76 -12.72
CA LYS A 144 14.09 -8.00 -13.39
C LYS A 144 15.62 -8.13 -13.45
N VAL A 145 16.34 -7.02 -13.55
CA VAL A 145 17.81 -7.00 -13.52
C VAL A 145 18.31 -7.02 -12.07
N LEU A 146 17.68 -6.26 -11.17
CA LEU A 146 18.05 -6.19 -9.76
C LEU A 146 17.94 -7.57 -9.08
N SER A 147 16.90 -8.34 -9.38
CA SER A 147 16.75 -9.70 -8.86
C SER A 147 17.86 -10.65 -9.30
N LYS A 148 18.48 -10.42 -10.47
CA LYS A 148 19.63 -11.19 -10.99
C LYS A 148 20.96 -10.84 -10.32
N PHE A 149 21.09 -9.61 -9.82
CA PHE A 149 22.29 -9.19 -9.08
C PHE A 149 22.34 -9.75 -7.65
N LEU A 150 21.20 -10.22 -7.15
CA LEU A 150 20.99 -10.64 -5.77
C LEU A 150 20.69 -12.14 -5.65
N SER A 151 20.71 -12.87 -6.77
CA SER A 151 20.65 -14.34 -6.85
C SER A 151 22.04 -14.97 -6.86
#